data_AF-A0A848L8Z6-F1
#
_entry.id   AF-A0A848L8Z6-F1
#
_cell.length_a   1.000
_cell.length_b   1.000
_cell.length_c   1.000
_cell.angle_alpha   90.00
_cell.angle_beta   90.00
_cell.angle_gamma   90.00
#
_symmetry.space_group_name_H-M   'P 1'
#
loop_
_entity.id
_entity.type
_entity.pdbx_description
1 polymer ?
#
loop_
_entity_poly.entity_id
_entity_poly.type
_entity_poly.pdbx_seq_one_letter_code
_entity_poly.pdbx_strand_id
1 'polypeptide(L)'
;MGYYAEKPTELFEGVYYNIKTTPELRQAMQKKVKEIRARIEDREGRMKRIREEYQIDAERLAALVIQYKNQDSDRVSYQVQGDSGTIVPAGVIANIIREREMIDSERGQIRKMELILRNLPDQELYNDPRTGEVKSRQPLHELTDDELEFLGF
;
A
#
# COMPACT_ATOMS: atom_id res chain seq x y z
N MET A 1 -22.36 -41.79 31.86
CA MET A 1 -21.08 -41.13 32.19
C MET A 1 -20.83 -40.09 31.12
N GLY A 2 -21.16 -38.84 31.40
CA GLY A 2 -20.88 -37.72 30.49
C GLY A 2 -19.47 -37.23 30.75
N TYR A 3 -18.62 -37.24 29.73
CA TYR A 3 -17.34 -36.57 29.77
C TYR A 3 -17.62 -35.06 29.70
N TYR A 4 -17.52 -34.37 30.82
CA TYR A 4 -17.47 -32.92 30.84
C TYR A 4 -16.06 -32.51 30.42
N ALA A 5 -15.93 -31.88 29.26
CA ALA A 5 -14.71 -31.18 28.89
C ALA A 5 -14.61 -29.93 29.76
N GLU A 6 -13.68 -29.90 30.72
CA GLU A 6 -13.58 -28.81 31.70
C GLU A 6 -13.17 -27.47 31.08
N LYS A 7 -12.62 -27.43 29.86
CA LYS A 7 -12.40 -26.20 29.09
C LYS A 7 -12.41 -26.48 27.58
N PRO A 8 -13.41 -26.01 26.81
CA PRO A 8 -13.38 -26.11 25.35
C PRO A 8 -12.22 -25.33 24.72
N THR A 9 -11.57 -24.42 25.46
CA THR A 9 -10.39 -23.68 25.03
C THR A 9 -9.13 -24.53 24.90
N GLU A 10 -9.06 -25.71 25.51
CA GLU A 10 -7.89 -26.60 25.39
C GLU A 10 -7.95 -27.54 24.18
N LEU A 11 -9.10 -27.66 23.51
CA LEU A 11 -9.24 -28.43 22.24
C LEU A 11 -8.70 -27.66 21.03
N PHE A 12 -8.49 -26.35 21.18
CA PHE A 12 -7.77 -25.52 20.24
C PHE A 12 -6.44 -25.16 20.90
N GLU A 13 -5.45 -26.06 20.87
CA GLU A 13 -4.05 -25.65 21.01
C GLU A 13 -3.78 -24.66 19.87
N GLY A 14 -4.03 -23.39 20.19
CA GLY A 14 -4.21 -22.31 19.24
C GLY A 14 -2.97 -22.16 18.38
N VAL A 15 -3.09 -22.56 17.13
CA VAL A 15 -2.32 -21.92 16.07
C VAL A 15 -2.84 -20.49 16.05
N TYR A 16 -2.23 -19.61 16.85
CA TYR A 16 -2.51 -18.18 16.83
C TYR A 16 -2.00 -17.64 15.49
N TYR A 17 -2.79 -17.86 14.43
CA TYR A 17 -2.42 -17.52 13.05
C TYR A 17 -2.14 -16.03 12.90
N ASN A 18 -2.74 -15.24 13.77
CA ASN A 18 -2.64 -13.79 13.88
C ASN A 18 -1.39 -13.31 14.64
N ILE A 19 -0.67 -14.19 15.33
CA ILE A 19 0.58 -13.84 16.02
C ILE A 19 1.75 -14.08 15.08
N LYS A 20 2.46 -13.01 14.72
CA LYS A 20 3.66 -13.05 13.88
C LYS A 20 4.88 -12.57 14.64
N THR A 21 6.02 -13.18 14.36
CA THR A 21 7.31 -12.73 14.90
C THR A 21 7.83 -11.51 14.12
N THR A 22 8.71 -10.70 14.72
CA THR A 22 9.35 -9.57 14.01
C THR A 22 9.97 -9.98 12.67
N PRO A 23 10.70 -11.11 12.54
CA PRO A 23 11.27 -11.54 11.25
C PRO A 23 10.20 -11.83 10.18
N GLU A 24 9.12 -12.52 10.54
CA GLU A 24 8.01 -12.82 9.62
C GLU A 24 7.32 -11.54 9.15
N LEU A 25 7.01 -10.65 10.09
CA LEU A 25 6.41 -9.35 9.79
C LEU A 25 7.33 -8.52 8.88
N ARG A 26 8.64 -8.50 9.16
CA ARG A 26 9.64 -7.79 8.35
C ARG A 26 9.66 -8.32 6.92
N GLN A 27 9.66 -9.64 6.75
CA GLN A 27 9.66 -10.26 5.42
C GLN A 27 8.38 -9.93 4.64
N ALA A 28 7.21 -10.05 5.28
CA ALA A 28 5.93 -9.76 4.64
C ALA A 28 5.80 -8.28 4.26
N MET A 29 6.18 -7.36 5.15
CA MET A 29 6.19 -5.93 4.86
C MET A 29 7.16 -5.57 3.74
N GLN A 30 8.37 -6.15 3.71
CA GLN A 30 9.33 -5.93 2.62
C GLN A 30 8.80 -6.44 1.28
N LYS A 31 8.16 -7.62 1.27
CA LYS A 31 7.47 -8.15 0.09
C LYS A 31 6.38 -7.19 -0.38
N LYS A 32 5.53 -6.71 0.53
CA LYS A 32 4.46 -5.77 0.20
C LYS A 32 4.99 -4.44 -0.35
N VAL A 33 6.04 -3.89 0.24
CA VAL A 33 6.72 -2.69 -0.28
C VAL A 33 7.19 -2.91 -1.72
N LYS A 34 7.80 -4.07 -2.02
CA LYS A 34 8.25 -4.41 -3.37
C LYS A 34 7.08 -4.52 -4.36
N GLU A 35 5.97 -5.14 -3.95
CA GLU A 35 4.75 -5.23 -4.76
C GLU A 35 4.14 -3.86 -5.05
N ILE A 36 4.05 -2.96 -4.06
CA ILE A 36 3.55 -1.60 -4.28
C ILE A 36 4.50 -0.83 -5.22
N ARG A 37 5.82 -0.95 -5.04
CA ARG A 37 6.80 -0.30 -5.92
C ARG A 37 6.66 -0.75 -7.38
N ALA A 38 6.49 -2.06 -7.62
CA ALA A 38 6.24 -2.58 -8.95
C ALA A 38 4.94 -2.04 -9.55
N ARG A 39 3.85 -1.96 -8.77
CA ARG A 39 2.59 -1.36 -9.23
C ARG A 39 2.75 0.12 -9.57
N ILE A 40 3.49 0.90 -8.78
CA ILE A 40 3.79 2.31 -9.10
C ILE A 40 4.55 2.40 -10.41
N GLU A 41 5.58 1.57 -10.62
CA GLU A 41 6.36 1.55 -11.86
C GLU A 41 5.48 1.24 -13.09
N ASP A 42 4.57 0.26 -12.97
CA ASP A 42 3.61 -0.06 -14.02
C ASP A 42 2.66 1.11 -14.33
N ARG A 43 2.18 1.81 -13.29
CA ARG A 43 1.34 3.02 -13.45
C ARG A 43 2.12 4.15 -14.12
N GLU A 44 3.34 4.42 -13.69
CA GLU A 44 4.23 5.43 -14.29
C GLU A 44 4.52 5.10 -15.76
N GLY A 45 4.77 3.83 -16.08
CA GLY A 45 4.95 3.36 -17.45
C GLY A 45 3.69 3.50 -18.32
N ARG A 46 2.49 3.28 -17.75
CA ARG A 46 1.21 3.54 -18.45
C ARG A 46 1.01 5.04 -18.70
N MET A 47 1.26 5.88 -17.69
CA MET A 47 1.15 7.34 -17.85
C MET A 47 2.15 7.87 -18.89
N LYS A 48 3.39 7.38 -18.90
CA LYS A 48 4.40 7.78 -19.88
C LYS A 48 3.96 7.46 -21.30
N ARG A 49 3.44 6.26 -21.55
CA ARG A 49 2.88 5.86 -22.85
C ARG A 49 1.75 6.77 -23.31
N ILE A 50 0.81 7.08 -22.41
CA ILE A 50 -0.30 8.00 -22.71
C ILE A 50 0.25 9.39 -23.04
N ARG A 51 1.23 9.89 -22.29
CA ARG A 51 1.82 11.20 -22.57
C ARG A 51 2.53 11.25 -23.91
N GLU A 52 3.22 10.19 -24.30
CA GLU A 52 3.87 10.07 -25.61
C GLU A 52 2.84 9.99 -26.75
N GLU A 53 1.79 9.18 -26.59
CA GLU A 53 0.71 9.02 -27.58
C GLU A 53 0.00 10.34 -27.90
N TYR A 54 -0.28 11.14 -26.86
CA TYR A 54 -0.99 12.41 -27.00
C TYR A 54 -0.08 13.65 -27.03
N GLN A 55 1.25 13.46 -27.10
CA GLN A 55 2.24 14.55 -27.11
C GLN A 55 2.00 15.55 -25.96
N ILE A 56 1.82 15.02 -24.74
CA ILE A 56 1.53 15.79 -23.54
C ILE A 56 2.81 16.11 -22.77
N ASP A 57 3.36 17.27 -23.07
CA ASP A 57 4.46 17.88 -22.32
C ASP A 57 4.00 18.38 -20.94
N ALA A 58 4.97 18.68 -20.06
CA ALA A 58 4.68 19.09 -18.68
C ALA A 58 3.82 20.36 -18.60
N GLU A 59 4.12 21.35 -19.46
CA GLU A 59 3.37 22.61 -19.55
C GLU A 59 1.95 22.38 -20.10
N ARG A 60 1.83 21.55 -21.14
CA ARG A 60 0.55 21.15 -21.72
C ARG A 60 -0.31 20.40 -20.72
N LEU A 61 0.27 19.49 -19.93
CA LEU A 61 -0.45 18.78 -18.88
C LEU A 61 -1.00 19.75 -17.83
N ALA A 62 -0.21 20.73 -17.40
CA ALA A 62 -0.65 21.73 -16.43
C ALA A 62 -1.84 22.54 -16.97
N ALA A 63 -1.76 23.01 -18.22
CA ALA A 63 -2.86 23.73 -18.87
C ALA A 63 -4.14 22.87 -18.98
N LEU A 64 -3.99 21.61 -19.39
CA LEU A 64 -5.10 20.66 -19.52
C LEU A 64 -5.76 20.33 -18.17
N VAL A 65 -4.97 20.19 -17.10
CA VAL A 65 -5.50 19.96 -15.74
C VAL A 65 -6.24 21.20 -15.23
N ILE A 66 -5.74 22.42 -15.50
CA ILE A 66 -6.44 23.65 -15.13
C ILE A 66 -7.77 23.75 -15.89
N GLN A 67 -7.79 23.46 -17.18
CA GLN A 67 -9.03 23.43 -17.97
C GLN A 67 -10.01 22.38 -17.44
N TYR A 68 -9.52 21.19 -17.09
CA TYR A 68 -10.34 20.11 -16.51
C TYR A 68 -10.95 20.49 -15.15
N LYS A 69 -10.24 21.23 -14.31
CA LYS A 69 -10.72 21.66 -12.98
C LYS A 69 -11.67 22.85 -13.02
N ASN A 70 -11.50 23.76 -14.00
CA ASN A 70 -12.27 25.00 -14.09
C ASN A 70 -13.58 24.85 -14.86
N GLN A 71 -13.83 23.71 -15.50
CA GLN A 71 -15.03 23.49 -16.31
C GLN A 71 -15.82 22.34 -15.74
N ASP A 72 -17.11 22.56 -15.45
CA ASP A 72 -18.07 21.51 -15.14
C ASP A 72 -18.14 20.55 -16.32
N SER A 73 -17.40 19.43 -16.19
CA SER A 73 -17.47 18.08 -16.79
C SER A 73 -18.01 17.81 -18.22
N ASP A 74 -18.60 18.74 -18.96
CA ASP A 74 -19.36 18.46 -20.19
C ASP A 74 -18.52 18.46 -21.48
N ARG A 75 -17.21 18.70 -21.39
CA ARG A 75 -16.32 18.63 -22.56
C ARG A 75 -15.82 17.22 -22.81
N VAL A 76 -16.07 16.73 -24.02
CA VAL A 76 -15.60 15.42 -24.51
C VAL A 76 -14.09 15.45 -24.80
N SER A 77 -13.54 16.60 -25.17
CA SER A 77 -12.11 16.75 -25.51
C SER A 77 -11.57 18.16 -25.25
N TYR A 78 -10.25 18.23 -25.13
CA TYR A 78 -9.49 19.45 -24.89
C TYR A 78 -8.49 19.67 -26.03
N GLN A 79 -8.43 20.92 -26.50
CA GLN A 79 -7.43 21.40 -27.45
C GLN A 79 -6.79 22.66 -26.85
N VAL A 80 -5.46 22.66 -26.71
CA VAL A 80 -4.73 23.85 -26.28
C VAL A 80 -4.48 24.70 -27.52
N GLN A 81 -4.94 25.94 -27.50
CA GLN A 81 -4.81 26.87 -28.62
C GLN A 81 -3.35 27.36 -28.70
N GLY A 82 -2.58 26.87 -29.68
CA GLY A 82 -1.20 27.32 -29.92
C GLY A 82 -0.17 26.23 -30.21
N ASP A 83 -0.51 24.95 -30.08
CA ASP A 83 0.40 23.84 -30.41
C ASP A 83 -0.37 22.70 -31.09
N SER A 84 0.37 21.81 -31.78
CA SER A 84 -0.08 20.74 -32.68
C SER A 84 -1.51 20.25 -32.44
N GLY A 85 -2.32 20.17 -33.50
CA GLY A 85 -3.76 19.84 -33.50
C GLY A 85 -4.19 18.49 -32.90
N THR A 86 -3.38 17.88 -32.04
CA THR A 86 -3.65 16.70 -31.24
C THR A 86 -4.71 17.01 -30.19
N ILE A 87 -5.90 16.47 -30.43
CA ILE A 87 -7.06 16.59 -29.52
C ILE A 87 -6.88 15.57 -28.41
N VAL A 88 -6.90 16.01 -27.14
CA VAL A 88 -6.79 15.11 -25.98
C VAL A 88 -8.19 14.86 -25.41
N PRO A 89 -8.68 13.61 -25.37
CA PRO A 89 -9.98 13.31 -24.78
C PRO A 89 -10.00 13.62 -23.28
N ALA A 90 -11.15 14.09 -22.78
CA ALA A 90 -11.30 14.39 -21.36
C ALA A 90 -11.06 13.18 -20.45
N GLY A 91 -11.47 12.00 -20.91
CA GLY A 91 -11.23 10.73 -20.21
C GLY A 91 -9.75 10.40 -20.02
N VAL A 92 -8.88 10.84 -20.95
CA VAL A 92 -7.43 10.64 -20.83
C VAL A 92 -6.86 11.48 -19.70
N ILE A 93 -7.29 12.74 -19.58
CA ILE A 93 -6.84 13.64 -18.49
C ILE A 93 -7.37 13.15 -17.15
N ALA A 94 -8.64 12.75 -17.07
CA ALA A 94 -9.22 12.15 -15.87
C ALA A 94 -8.45 10.90 -15.42
N ASN A 95 -8.05 10.05 -16.37
CA ASN A 95 -7.25 8.87 -16.08
C ASN A 95 -5.86 9.24 -15.54
N ILE A 96 -5.16 10.21 -16.17
CA ILE A 96 -3.85 10.67 -15.70
C ILE A 96 -3.93 11.22 -14.26
N ILE A 97 -4.95 12.03 -13.96
CA ILE A 97 -5.16 12.58 -12.60
C ILE A 97 -5.38 11.44 -11.61
N ARG A 98 -6.28 10.51 -11.92
CA ARG A 98 -6.60 9.38 -11.04
C ARG A 98 -5.38 8.47 -10.81
N GLU A 99 -4.61 8.19 -11.85
CA GLU A 99 -3.37 7.40 -11.75
C GLU A 99 -2.34 8.10 -10.85
N ARG A 100 -2.22 9.42 -10.94
CA ARG A 100 -1.34 10.20 -10.07
C ARG A 100 -1.78 10.18 -8.61
N GLU A 101 -3.08 10.32 -8.33
CA GLU A 101 -3.62 10.20 -6.97
C GLU A 101 -3.37 8.82 -6.37
N MET A 102 -3.55 7.76 -7.17
CA MET A 102 -3.24 6.39 -6.75
C MET A 102 -1.75 6.22 -6.43
N ILE A 103 -0.86 6.73 -7.28
CA ILE A 103 0.60 6.71 -7.03
C ILE A 103 0.94 7.44 -5.73
N ASP A 104 0.37 8.63 -5.50
CA ASP A 104 0.68 9.41 -4.29
C ASP A 104 0.20 8.69 -3.01
N SER A 105 -0.96 8.04 -3.06
CA SER A 105 -1.48 7.18 -1.99
C SER A 105 -0.56 5.98 -1.74
N GLU A 106 -0.17 5.26 -2.79
CA GLU A 106 0.73 4.10 -2.73
C GLU A 106 2.12 4.49 -2.19
N ARG A 107 2.67 5.65 -2.59
CA ARG A 107 3.91 6.21 -2.01
C ARG A 107 3.75 6.59 -0.54
N GLY A 108 2.57 7.07 -0.14
CA GLY A 108 2.22 7.28 1.26
C GLY A 108 2.27 5.99 2.08
N GLN A 109 1.71 4.90 1.55
CA GLN A 109 1.73 3.59 2.19
C GLN A 109 3.16 3.05 2.34
N ILE A 110 3.99 3.15 1.29
CA ILE A 110 5.41 2.74 1.36
C ILE A 110 6.13 3.48 2.48
N ARG A 111 6.01 4.81 2.55
CA ARG A 111 6.68 5.62 3.59
C ARG A 111 6.27 5.19 5.00
N LYS A 112 4.99 4.93 5.23
CA LYS A 112 4.50 4.44 6.53
C LYS A 112 5.10 3.07 6.88
N MET A 113 5.09 2.13 5.94
CA MET A 113 5.66 0.80 6.15
C MET A 113 7.18 0.84 6.39
N GLU A 114 7.91 1.69 5.67
CA GLU A 114 9.35 1.87 5.87
C GLU A 114 9.67 2.42 7.28
N LEU A 115 8.85 3.35 7.78
CA LEU A 115 8.99 3.85 9.15
C LEU A 115 8.73 2.76 10.20
N ILE A 116 7.72 1.91 9.98
CA ILE A 116 7.44 0.77 10.87
C ILE A 116 8.62 -0.21 10.83
N LEU A 117 9.05 -0.61 9.64
CA LEU A 117 10.19 -1.51 9.43
C LEU A 117 11.47 -1.02 10.11
N ARG A 118 11.73 0.29 10.08
CA ARG A 118 12.89 0.91 10.73
C ARG A 118 12.81 0.85 12.25
N ASN A 119 11.60 0.94 12.81
CA ASN A 119 11.38 1.05 14.25
C ASN A 119 11.03 -0.30 14.91
N LEU A 120 10.91 -1.39 14.17
CA LEU A 120 10.60 -2.71 14.71
C LEU A 120 11.78 -3.24 15.56
N PRO A 121 11.57 -3.55 16.85
CA PRO A 121 12.63 -4.09 17.71
C PRO A 121 12.94 -5.54 17.32
N ASP A 122 14.22 -5.90 17.34
CA ASP A 122 14.65 -7.29 17.07
C ASP A 122 14.43 -8.22 18.29
N GLN A 123 14.41 -7.66 19.50
CA GLN A 123 14.28 -8.40 20.76
C GLN A 123 13.40 -7.64 21.77
N GLU A 124 12.65 -8.39 22.56
CA GLU A 124 11.89 -7.92 23.71
C GLU A 124 12.42 -8.61 24.98
N LEU A 125 12.55 -7.85 26.07
CA LEU A 125 12.89 -8.40 27.38
C LEU A 125 11.61 -8.86 28.08
N TYR A 126 11.65 -10.04 28.70
CA TYR A 126 10.56 -10.57 29.49
C TYR A 126 11.09 -11.19 30.79
N ASN A 127 10.25 -11.22 31.80
CA ASN A 127 10.56 -11.90 33.06
C ASN A 127 10.12 -13.36 32.95
N ASP A 128 11.06 -14.28 33.15
CA ASP A 128 10.74 -15.71 33.18
C ASP A 128 9.91 -16.00 34.44
N PRO A 129 8.65 -16.48 34.29
CA PRO A 129 7.77 -16.72 35.44
C PRO A 129 8.24 -17.86 36.34
N ARG A 130 9.18 -18.71 35.88
CA ARG A 130 9.71 -19.83 36.67
C ARG A 130 10.99 -19.46 37.41
N THR A 131 11.87 -18.66 36.82
CA THR A 131 13.17 -18.32 37.41
C THR A 131 13.24 -16.90 37.97
N GLY A 132 12.32 -16.01 37.61
CA GLY A 132 12.33 -14.60 37.99
C GLY A 132 13.41 -13.78 37.29
N GLU A 133 14.16 -14.37 36.37
CA GLU A 133 15.24 -13.72 35.63
C GLU A 133 14.68 -12.95 34.42
N VAL A 134 15.35 -11.85 34.07
CA VAL A 134 15.09 -11.11 32.83
C VAL A 134 15.78 -11.84 31.68
N LYS A 135 15.01 -12.32 30.70
CA LYS A 135 15.50 -12.98 29.48
C LYS A 135 15.05 -12.19 28.25
N SER A 136 15.72 -12.41 27.12
CA SER A 136 15.29 -11.84 25.83
C SER A 136 14.56 -12.89 24.98
N ARG A 137 13.59 -12.42 24.20
CA ARG A 137 12.86 -13.22 23.20
C ARG A 137 12.59 -12.39 21.95
N GLN A 138 12.15 -13.04 20.86
CA GLN A 138 11.61 -12.30 19.73
C GLN A 138 10.26 -11.68 20.10
N PRO A 139 10.00 -10.42 19.71
CA PRO A 139 8.69 -9.81 19.90
C PRO A 139 7.62 -10.57 19.10
N LEU A 140 6.46 -10.69 19.73
CA LEU A 140 5.25 -11.27 19.14
C LEU A 140 4.28 -10.12 18.83
N HIS A 141 3.81 -10.08 17.59
CA HIS A 141 2.88 -9.05 17.10
C HIS A 141 1.55 -9.71 16.82
N GLU A 142 0.50 -9.23 17.46
CA GLU A 142 -0.87 -9.62 17.15
C GLU A 142 -1.40 -8.71 16.03
N LEU A 143 -1.78 -9.32 14.91
CA LEU A 143 -2.31 -8.62 13.75
C LEU A 143 -3.81 -8.87 13.64
N THR A 144 -4.53 -7.87 13.15
CA THR A 144 -5.93 -8.00 12.74
C THR A 144 -6.04 -8.75 11.42
N ASP A 145 -7.23 -9.29 11.12
CA ASP A 145 -7.47 -10.00 9.85
C ASP A 145 -7.19 -9.10 8.62
N ASP A 146 -7.57 -7.82 8.70
CA ASP A 146 -7.29 -6.83 7.65
C ASP A 146 -5.78 -6.62 7.43
N GLU A 147 -4.98 -6.63 8.50
CA GLU A 147 -3.52 -6.49 8.43
C GLU A 147 -2.87 -7.75 7.85
N LEU A 148 -3.38 -8.93 8.20
CA LEU A 148 -2.93 -10.20 7.64
C LEU A 148 -3.20 -10.26 6.13
N GLU A 149 -4.43 -9.94 5.71
CA GLU A 149 -4.81 -9.88 4.30
C GLU A 149 -3.97 -8.84 3.55
N PHE A 150 -3.81 -7.64 4.14
CA PHE A 150 -3.01 -6.58 3.54
C PHE A 150 -1.56 -7.01 3.32
N LEU A 151 -0.95 -7.69 4.28
CA LEU A 151 0.43 -8.17 4.20
C LEU A 151 0.57 -9.48 3.40
N GLY A 152 -0.54 -10.14 3.07
CA GLY A 152 -0.58 -11.38 2.30
C GLY A 152 -0.06 -12.58 3.10
N PHE A 153 -0.42 -12.64 4.39
CA PHE A 153 -0.20 -13.79 5.26
C PHE A 153 -1.23 -14.89 5.06
#